data_AF-A0A847Z5N5-F1
#
_entry.id   AF-A0A847Z5N5-F1
#
_cell.length_a   1.000
_cell.length_b   1.000
_cell.length_c   1.000
_cell.angle_alpha   90.00
_cell.angle_beta   90.00
_cell.angle_gamma   90.00
#
_symmetry.space_group_name_H-M   'P 1'
#
loop_
_entity.id
_entity.type
_entity.pdbx_description
1 polymer ?
#
loop_
_entity_poly.entity_id
_entity_poly.type
_entity_poly.pdbx_seq_one_letter_code
_entity_poly.pdbx_strand_id
1 'polypeptide(L)'
;QIDKDYKNRVPVLLCILNGSAVFAVDLMRKMKTDTEICFMQASSYGDNVVSKGTVTILKNININLEGRDVIIVDDIADTCTTLTYLLEHLKEYNPNSIKSCVLLNKLGVRKPQEEIKIDYKGADIPNEFVVGYGLDYANKYRDLPYIGILKKSIYERK
;
A
#
# COMPACT_ATOMS: atom_id res chain seq x y z
N GLN A 1 5.66 13.38 -9.87
CA GLN A 1 4.21 13.54 -10.16
C GLN A 1 3.49 14.09 -8.93
N ILE A 2 3.58 13.40 -7.79
CA ILE A 2 2.95 13.83 -6.53
C ILE A 2 3.26 15.30 -6.16
N ASP A 3 4.53 15.74 -6.23
CA ASP A 3 4.89 17.14 -5.95
C ASP A 3 4.12 18.17 -6.80
N LYS A 4 3.80 17.81 -8.05
CA LYS A 4 3.05 18.69 -8.96
C LYS A 4 1.57 18.74 -8.55
N ASP A 5 0.99 17.59 -8.24
CA ASP A 5 -0.43 17.46 -7.91
C ASP A 5 -0.76 18.10 -6.56
N TYR A 6 0.20 18.06 -5.63
CA TYR A 6 0.08 18.61 -4.28
C TYR A 6 0.89 19.89 -4.06
N LYS A 7 1.16 20.65 -5.13
CA LYS A 7 1.88 21.92 -5.02
C LYS A 7 1.16 22.86 -4.05
N ASN A 8 1.90 23.42 -3.09
CA ASN A 8 1.39 24.31 -2.03
C ASN A 8 0.32 23.66 -1.12
N ARG A 9 0.33 22.32 -1.02
CA ARG A 9 -0.51 21.57 -0.08
C ARG A 9 0.38 20.74 0.84
N VAL A 10 -0.21 20.20 1.91
CA VAL A 10 0.48 19.34 2.88
C VAL A 10 -0.29 18.02 3.00
N PRO A 11 -0.10 17.08 2.04
CA PRO A 11 -0.79 15.80 2.10
C PRO A 11 -0.25 14.93 3.24
N VAL A 12 -1.11 14.05 3.74
CA VAL A 12 -0.79 13.00 4.69
C VAL A 12 -0.44 11.73 3.92
N LEU A 13 0.80 11.25 4.10
CA LEU A 13 1.22 9.92 3.65
C LEU A 13 0.75 8.88 4.69
N LEU A 14 -0.34 8.18 4.38
CA LEU A 14 -0.88 7.11 5.22
C LEU A 14 -0.26 5.77 4.82
N CYS A 15 0.72 5.33 5.58
CA CYS A 15 1.55 4.18 5.26
C CYS A 15 0.97 2.90 5.88
N ILE A 16 0.72 1.90 5.03
CA ILE A 16 0.16 0.62 5.46
C ILE A 16 1.27 -0.35 5.91
N LEU A 17 1.32 -0.60 7.21
CA LEU A 17 2.31 -1.46 7.82
C LEU A 17 2.05 -2.95 7.52
N ASN A 18 3.09 -3.78 7.44
CA ASN A 18 4.51 -3.44 7.62
C ASN A 18 5.24 -3.16 6.30
N GLY A 19 4.75 -3.73 5.20
CA GLY A 19 5.47 -3.82 3.93
C GLY A 19 5.83 -2.47 3.33
N SER A 20 4.93 -1.49 3.40
CA SER A 20 5.15 -0.19 2.78
C SER A 20 6.13 0.72 3.52
N ALA A 21 6.57 0.36 4.72
CA ALA A 21 7.38 1.24 5.57
C ALA A 21 8.65 1.74 4.88
N VAL A 22 9.39 0.85 4.21
CA VAL A 22 10.64 1.20 3.50
C VAL A 22 10.35 2.15 2.36
N PHE A 23 9.37 1.81 1.51
CA PHE A 23 8.97 2.63 0.38
C PHE A 23 8.44 4.01 0.81
N ALA A 24 7.61 4.07 1.85
CA ALA A 24 7.02 5.31 2.33
C ALA A 24 8.08 6.29 2.85
N VAL A 25 9.06 5.80 3.62
CA VAL A 25 10.16 6.64 4.13
C VAL A 25 11.02 7.16 2.99
N ASP A 26 11.29 6.33 1.97
CA ASP A 26 12.04 6.76 0.78
C ASP A 26 11.24 7.78 -0.05
N LEU A 27 9.95 7.54 -0.26
CA LEU A 27 9.05 8.45 -0.97
C LEU A 27 9.02 9.81 -0.27
N MET A 28 8.76 9.84 1.04
CA MET A 28 8.73 11.07 1.84
C MET A 28 10.03 11.86 1.72
N ARG A 29 11.19 11.20 1.81
CA ARG A 29 12.51 11.86 1.67
C ARG A 29 12.80 12.39 0.27
N LYS A 30 12.11 11.89 -0.76
CA LYS A 30 12.26 12.33 -2.16
C LYS A 30 11.27 13.42 -2.54
N MET A 31 10.16 13.54 -1.84
CA MET A 31 9.19 14.61 -2.06
C MET A 31 9.79 15.98 -1.71
N LYS A 32 9.41 16.98 -2.50
CA LYS A 32 9.75 18.39 -2.26
C LYS A 32 8.60 19.14 -1.62
N THR A 33 7.38 18.68 -1.83
CA THR A 33 6.20 19.17 -1.14
C THR A 33 6.26 18.75 0.33
N ASP A 34 5.93 19.68 1.24
CA ASP A 34 5.81 19.37 2.67
C ASP A 34 4.75 18.29 2.89
N THR A 35 5.05 17.30 3.73
CA THR A 35 4.12 16.19 4.00
C THR A 35 4.09 15.82 5.47
N GLU A 36 2.94 15.33 5.93
CA GLU A 36 2.83 14.59 7.18
C GLU A 36 2.89 13.09 6.90
N ILE A 37 3.37 12.30 7.88
CA ILE A 37 3.38 10.84 7.78
C ILE A 37 2.57 10.22 8.90
N CYS A 38 1.75 9.23 8.57
CA CYS A 38 0.98 8.44 9.52
C CYS A 38 1.09 6.96 9.17
N PHE A 39 0.93 6.09 10.16
CA PHE A 39 1.01 4.65 9.98
C PHE A 39 -0.26 3.98 10.48
N MET A 40 -0.86 3.16 9.62
CA MET A 40 -1.96 2.27 9.96
C MET A 40 -1.50 0.83 9.77
N GLN A 41 -1.98 -0.08 10.61
CA GLN A 41 -1.76 -1.51 10.41
C GLN A 41 -3.10 -2.21 10.21
N ALA A 42 -3.22 -2.93 9.11
CA ALA A 42 -4.40 -3.70 8.75
C ALA A 42 -4.01 -5.17 8.50
N SER A 43 -4.90 -6.09 8.84
CA SER A 43 -4.75 -7.52 8.53
C SER A 43 -5.97 -8.00 7.76
N SER A 44 -5.73 -8.74 6.67
CA SER A 44 -6.73 -9.63 6.08
C SER A 44 -6.82 -10.91 6.93
N TYR A 45 -8.02 -11.38 7.25
CA TYR A 45 -8.19 -12.69 7.89
C TYR A 45 -7.84 -13.82 6.90
N GLY A 46 -7.11 -14.83 7.38
CA GLY A 46 -6.50 -15.88 6.57
C GLY A 46 -7.46 -16.91 5.96
N ASP A 47 -7.07 -17.35 4.76
CA ASP A 47 -7.23 -18.64 4.07
C ASP A 47 -8.54 -19.47 4.07
N ASN A 48 -9.64 -19.14 4.75
CA ASN A 48 -10.82 -20.03 4.70
C ASN A 48 -12.21 -19.41 4.68
N VAL A 49 -12.38 -18.10 4.59
CA VAL A 49 -13.70 -17.56 4.25
C VAL A 49 -13.56 -16.30 3.40
N VAL A 50 -13.64 -16.47 2.08
CA VAL A 50 -14.00 -15.38 1.16
C VAL A 50 -15.48 -15.08 1.37
N SER A 51 -15.82 -14.50 2.52
CA SER A 51 -17.10 -13.85 2.75
C SER A 51 -16.82 -12.40 3.11
N LYS A 52 -16.91 -11.50 2.14
CA LYS A 52 -16.95 -10.04 2.32
C LYS A 52 -15.90 -9.47 3.29
N GLY A 53 -14.68 -9.30 2.79
CA GLY A 53 -13.89 -8.07 3.00
C GLY A 53 -13.66 -7.56 4.42
N THR A 54 -13.61 -8.42 5.44
CA THR A 54 -13.38 -7.99 6.83
C THR A 54 -11.89 -7.75 7.07
N VAL A 55 -11.41 -6.61 6.61
CA VAL A 55 -10.10 -6.07 7.00
C VAL A 55 -10.20 -5.63 8.45
N THR A 56 -9.27 -6.09 9.30
CA THR A 56 -9.19 -5.66 10.70
C THR A 56 -8.11 -4.61 10.85
N ILE A 57 -8.46 -3.46 11.42
CA ILE A 57 -7.50 -2.43 11.80
C ILE A 57 -6.88 -2.83 13.13
N LEU A 58 -5.59 -3.19 13.11
CA LEU A 58 -4.80 -3.55 14.29
C LEU A 58 -4.22 -2.31 14.97
N LYS A 59 -3.87 -1.30 14.17
CA LYS A 59 -3.42 0.02 14.62
C LYS A 59 -4.10 1.07 13.77
N ASN A 60 -4.95 1.88 14.40
CA ASN A 60 -5.63 2.97 13.72
C ASN A 60 -4.78 4.24 13.68
N ILE A 61 -5.19 5.21 12.86
CA ILE A 61 -4.61 6.55 12.80
C ILE A 61 -4.87 7.33 14.09
N ASN A 62 -3.98 8.27 14.39
CA ASN A 62 -4.05 9.17 15.55
C ASN A 62 -4.06 10.65 15.14
N ILE A 63 -4.32 10.94 13.86
CA ILE A 63 -4.36 12.28 13.28
C ILE A 63 -5.76 12.58 12.74
N ASN A 64 -6.14 13.87 12.75
CA ASN A 64 -7.39 14.29 12.12
C ASN A 64 -7.20 14.38 10.59
N LEU A 65 -8.03 13.66 9.84
CA LEU A 65 -8.03 13.68 8.37
C LEU A 65 -9.08 14.60 7.76
N GLU A 66 -9.94 15.24 8.56
CA GLU A 66 -10.99 16.13 8.06
C GLU A 66 -10.40 17.28 7.22
N GLY A 67 -10.89 17.41 5.99
CA GLY A 67 -10.40 18.41 5.04
C GLY A 67 -8.95 18.21 4.57
N ARG A 68 -8.29 17.10 4.93
CA ARG A 68 -6.91 16.81 4.53
C ARG A 68 -6.85 16.05 3.21
N ASP A 69 -5.76 16.25 2.49
CA ASP A 69 -5.41 15.40 1.36
C ASP A 69 -4.65 14.18 1.86
N VAL A 70 -5.11 12.98 1.51
CA VAL A 70 -4.54 11.70 1.99
C VAL A 70 -4.01 10.89 0.82
N ILE A 71 -2.79 10.40 0.95
CA ILE A 71 -2.16 9.47 0.01
C ILE A 71 -1.90 8.18 0.77
N ILE A 72 -2.66 7.12 0.46
CA ILE A 72 -2.42 5.78 0.98
C ILE A 72 -1.17 5.24 0.29
N VAL A 73 -0.15 4.87 1.08
CA VAL A 73 1.11 4.33 0.59
C VAL A 73 1.21 2.84 0.94
N ASP A 74 1.30 2.01 -0.09
CA ASP A 74 1.44 0.56 0.02
C ASP A 74 2.65 0.03 -0.76
N ASP A 75 3.19 -1.13 -0.40
CA ASP A 75 4.30 -1.74 -1.15
C ASP A 75 3.83 -2.44 -2.42
N ILE A 76 2.68 -3.13 -2.38
CA ILE A 76 2.20 -3.90 -3.53
C ILE A 76 0.67 -3.92 -3.69
N ALA A 77 0.21 -3.59 -4.89
CA ALA A 77 -1.15 -3.82 -5.35
C ALA A 77 -1.27 -5.23 -5.98
N ASP A 78 -1.67 -6.20 -5.16
CA ASP A 78 -1.94 -7.59 -5.58
C ASP A 78 -3.45 -7.80 -5.84
N THR A 79 -4.20 -8.37 -4.90
CA THR A 79 -5.67 -8.49 -4.98
C THR A 79 -6.39 -7.17 -4.68
N CYS A 80 -5.67 -6.17 -4.16
CA CYS A 80 -6.18 -4.86 -3.75
C CYS A 80 -7.30 -4.87 -2.69
N THR A 81 -7.59 -6.00 -2.04
CA THR A 81 -8.69 -6.09 -1.06
C THR A 81 -8.54 -5.08 0.09
N THR A 82 -7.35 -4.98 0.67
CA THR A 82 -7.04 -4.01 1.74
C THR A 82 -7.14 -2.58 1.24
N LEU A 83 -6.53 -2.28 0.08
CA LEU A 83 -6.53 -0.94 -0.49
C LEU A 83 -7.96 -0.45 -0.80
N THR A 84 -8.80 -1.30 -1.39
CA THR A 84 -10.22 -1.00 -1.66
C THR A 84 -10.99 -0.72 -0.37
N TYR A 85 -10.79 -1.55 0.66
CA TYR A 85 -11.42 -1.32 1.96
C TYR A 85 -11.01 0.03 2.56
N LEU A 86 -9.71 0.35 2.55
CA LEU A 86 -9.19 1.59 3.12
C LEU A 86 -9.65 2.83 2.35
N LEU A 87 -9.74 2.76 1.01
CA LEU A 87 -10.27 3.84 0.19
C LEU A 87 -11.72 4.20 0.56
N GLU A 88 -12.54 3.21 0.92
CA GLU A 88 -13.91 3.44 1.41
C GLU A 88 -13.95 3.86 2.87
N HIS A 89 -13.25 3.14 3.75
CA HIS A 89 -13.23 3.40 5.19
C HIS A 89 -12.76 4.82 5.52
N LEU A 90 -11.73 5.32 4.83
CA LEU A 90 -11.17 6.64 5.12
C LEU A 90 -12.11 7.80 4.73
N LYS A 91 -13.15 7.56 3.92
CA LYS A 91 -14.16 8.59 3.61
C LYS A 91 -14.94 9.02 4.85
N GLU A 92 -15.08 8.14 5.83
CA GLU A 92 -15.77 8.42 7.10
C GLU A 92 -15.09 9.55 7.90
N TYR A 93 -13.81 9.83 7.63
CA TYR A 93 -13.04 10.90 8.27
C TYR A 93 -13.13 12.24 7.50
N ASN A 94 -13.97 12.33 6.46
CA ASN A 94 -14.18 13.52 5.64
C ASN A 94 -12.91 14.20 5.08
N PRO A 95 -11.96 13.46 4.47
CA PRO A 95 -10.80 14.06 3.82
C PRO A 95 -11.20 14.86 2.57
N ASN A 96 -10.39 15.86 2.22
CA ASN A 96 -10.54 16.63 0.97
C ASN A 96 -10.26 15.77 -0.27
N SER A 97 -9.30 14.86 -0.19
CA SER A 97 -9.07 13.85 -1.23
C SER A 97 -8.40 12.60 -0.66
N ILE A 98 -8.65 11.46 -1.29
CA ILE A 98 -7.92 10.20 -1.03
C ILE A 98 -7.33 9.71 -2.35
N LYS A 99 -6.04 9.38 -2.34
CA LYS A 99 -5.27 8.84 -3.46
C LYS A 99 -4.50 7.60 -3.05
N SER A 100 -4.21 6.73 -4.01
CA SER A 100 -3.39 5.54 -3.80
C SER A 100 -2.00 5.69 -4.43
N CYS A 101 -0.97 5.29 -3.70
CA CYS A 101 0.40 5.21 -4.17
C CYS A 101 0.98 3.84 -3.81
N VAL A 102 1.34 3.05 -4.82
CA VAL A 102 1.95 1.73 -4.60
C VAL A 102 3.33 1.65 -5.24
N LEU A 103 4.25 0.92 -4.62
CA LEU A 103 5.54 0.69 -5.27
C LEU A 103 5.37 -0.24 -6.47
N LEU A 104 4.72 -1.39 -6.28
CA LEU A 104 4.51 -2.40 -7.31
C LEU A 104 3.02 -2.62 -7.59
N ASN A 105 2.67 -2.77 -8.87
CA ASN A 105 1.35 -3.19 -9.30
C ASN A 105 1.43 -4.50 -10.07
N LYS A 106 0.84 -5.58 -9.53
CA LYS A 106 0.81 -6.87 -10.22
C LYS A 106 -0.24 -6.88 -11.32
N LEU A 107 0.18 -7.27 -12.52
CA LEU A 107 -0.68 -7.46 -13.67
C LEU A 107 -1.26 -8.88 -13.71
N GLY A 108 -2.50 -9.01 -14.19
CA GLY A 108 -3.15 -10.30 -14.43
C GLY A 108 -3.65 -11.02 -13.18
N VAL A 109 -3.60 -10.39 -12.00
CA VAL A 109 -4.17 -10.94 -10.76
C VAL A 109 -5.67 -10.66 -10.66
N ARG A 110 -6.07 -9.40 -10.90
CA ARG A 110 -7.44 -8.93 -10.73
C ARG A 110 -8.27 -9.19 -11.98
N LYS A 111 -9.54 -9.56 -11.81
CA LYS A 111 -10.48 -9.58 -12.94
C LYS A 111 -10.79 -8.14 -13.37
N PRO A 112 -11.19 -7.90 -14.63
CA PRO A 112 -11.50 -6.54 -15.11
C PRO A 112 -12.50 -5.77 -14.23
N GLN A 113 -13.50 -6.46 -13.66
CA GLN A 113 -14.49 -5.86 -12.75
C GLN A 113 -13.97 -5.59 -11.33
N GLU A 114 -12.80 -6.09 -10.98
CA GLU A 114 -12.12 -5.92 -9.68
C GLU A 114 -10.96 -4.91 -9.78
N GLU A 115 -10.70 -4.36 -10.97
CA GLU A 115 -9.67 -3.33 -11.14
C GLU A 115 -10.04 -2.06 -10.37
N ILE A 116 -9.07 -1.57 -9.61
CA ILE A 116 -9.18 -0.30 -8.91
C ILE A 116 -8.20 0.69 -9.50
N LYS A 117 -8.56 1.97 -9.44
CA LYS A 117 -7.66 3.03 -9.88
C LYS A 117 -6.49 3.16 -8.91
N ILE A 118 -5.28 2.98 -9.44
CA ILE A 118 -4.04 3.31 -8.76
C ILE A 118 -3.57 4.68 -9.27
N ASP A 119 -3.57 5.70 -8.41
CA ASP A 119 -3.24 7.07 -8.84
C ASP A 119 -1.75 7.25 -9.10
N TYR A 120 -0.90 6.60 -8.29
CA TYR A 120 0.56 6.60 -8.43
C TYR A 120 1.11 5.18 -8.30
N LYS A 121 1.95 4.77 -9.24
CA LYS A 121 2.65 3.49 -9.17
C LYS A 121 4.13 3.62 -9.51
N GLY A 122 4.98 2.85 -8.84
CA GLY A 122 6.40 2.76 -9.18
C GLY A 122 6.63 1.93 -10.44
N ALA A 123 6.15 0.69 -10.46
CA ALA A 123 6.28 -0.21 -11.60
C ALA A 123 5.11 -1.19 -11.71
N ASP A 124 4.78 -1.58 -12.94
CA ASP A 124 3.97 -2.77 -13.20
C ASP A 124 4.87 -4.01 -13.24
N ILE A 125 4.44 -5.11 -12.61
CA ILE A 125 5.18 -6.37 -12.57
C ILE A 125 4.29 -7.54 -12.99
N PRO A 126 4.87 -8.63 -13.54
CA PRO A 126 4.14 -9.88 -13.70
C PRO A 126 3.72 -10.47 -12.34
N ASN A 127 2.82 -11.45 -12.37
CA ASN A 127 2.41 -12.18 -11.17
C ASN A 127 3.50 -13.15 -10.69
N GLU A 128 4.55 -12.59 -10.09
CA GLU A 128 5.68 -13.30 -9.50
C GLU A 128 5.71 -13.12 -7.97
N PHE A 129 6.32 -14.07 -7.27
CA PHE A 129 6.53 -13.95 -5.83
C PHE A 129 7.75 -13.06 -5.57
N VAL A 130 7.52 -11.80 -5.21
CA VAL A 130 8.59 -10.81 -4.96
C VAL A 130 8.84 -10.61 -3.47
N VAL A 131 10.10 -10.38 -3.10
CA VAL A 131 10.56 -10.07 -1.74
C VAL A 131 11.58 -8.93 -1.77
N GLY A 132 11.85 -8.33 -0.61
CA GLY A 132 12.81 -7.23 -0.50
C GLY A 132 12.16 -5.86 -0.50
N TYR A 133 12.90 -4.86 -0.03
CA TYR A 133 12.46 -3.47 0.04
C TYR A 133 11.12 -3.30 0.77
N GLY A 134 10.98 -3.99 1.91
CA GLY A 134 9.76 -4.06 2.71
C GLY A 134 8.88 -5.29 2.46
N LEU A 135 8.91 -5.87 1.25
CA LEU A 135 8.18 -7.10 0.91
C LEU A 135 8.79 -8.33 1.58
N ASP A 136 7.97 -9.31 1.97
CA ASP A 136 8.43 -10.47 2.73
C ASP A 136 8.01 -11.83 2.20
N TYR A 137 8.73 -12.84 2.70
CA TYR A 137 8.24 -14.20 2.81
C TYR A 137 8.45 -14.68 4.24
N ALA A 138 7.37 -15.03 4.94
CA ALA A 138 7.38 -15.46 6.33
C ALA A 138 8.11 -14.46 7.27
N ASN A 139 7.84 -13.15 7.08
CA ASN A 139 8.48 -12.02 7.75
C ASN A 139 10.01 -11.89 7.54
N LYS A 140 10.59 -12.60 6.58
CA LYS A 140 12.00 -12.48 6.18
C LYS A 140 12.13 -11.67 4.90
N TYR A 141 13.37 -11.24 4.60
CA TYR A 141 13.80 -10.56 3.38
C TYR A 141 13.37 -9.10 3.23
N ARG A 142 12.55 -8.53 4.13
CA ARG A 142 12.14 -7.11 4.07
C ARG A 142 13.32 -6.14 4.01
N ASP A 143 14.44 -6.54 4.59
CA ASP A 143 15.68 -5.78 4.76
C ASP A 143 16.54 -5.68 3.49
N LEU A 144 16.26 -6.48 2.45
CA LEU A 144 17.01 -6.37 1.20
C LEU A 144 16.80 -4.98 0.57
N PRO A 145 17.86 -4.29 0.11
CA PRO A 145 17.76 -2.94 -0.44
C PRO A 145 17.24 -2.92 -1.89
N TYR A 146 16.78 -4.06 -2.40
CA TYR A 146 16.27 -4.28 -3.74
C TYR A 146 15.08 -5.22 -3.69
N ILE A 147 14.31 -5.26 -4.78
CA ILE A 147 13.23 -6.22 -4.99
C ILE A 147 13.77 -7.38 -5.82
N GLY A 148 13.50 -8.61 -5.40
CA GLY A 148 13.89 -9.83 -6.10
C GLY A 148 12.75 -10.84 -6.18
N ILE A 149 12.81 -11.73 -7.16
CA ILE A 149 11.87 -12.85 -7.28
C ILE A 149 12.38 -14.02 -6.43
N LEU A 150 11.53 -14.54 -5.55
CA LEU A 150 11.84 -15.67 -4.70
C LEU A 150 11.84 -16.96 -5.53
N LYS A 151 12.86 -17.80 -5.36
CA LYS A 151 12.92 -19.10 -6.06
C LYS A 151 11.76 -19.99 -5.60
N LYS A 152 11.04 -20.60 -6.55
CA LYS A 152 9.93 -21.55 -6.30
C LYS A 152 10.25 -22.60 -5.25
N SER A 153 11.45 -23.18 -5.29
CA SER A 153 11.91 -24.21 -4.35
C SER A 153 11.95 -23.78 -2.88
N ILE A 154 11.78 -22.49 -2.57
CA ILE A 154 11.72 -21.96 -1.20
C ILE A 154 10.31 -22.05 -0.61
N TYR A 155 9.27 -21.88 -1.43
CA TYR A 155 7.88 -21.79 -0.95
C TYR A 155 6.98 -22.92 -1.45
N GLU A 156 7.31 -23.53 -2.59
CA GLU A 156 6.78 -24.82 -3.00
C GLU A 156 7.54 -25.90 -2.23
N ARG A 157 7.11 -26.20 -0.99
CA ARG A 157 7.54 -27.43 -0.32
C ARG A 157 7.05 -28.62 -1.15
N LYS A 158 7.93 -29.60 -1.38
CA LYS A 158 7.53 -30.93 -1.83
C LYS A 158 6.51 -31.56 -0.87
#